data_AF-A0A5N6PI53-F1
#
_entry.id   AF-A0A5N6PI53-F1
#
_cell.length_a   1.000
_cell.length_b   1.000
_cell.length_c   1.000
_cell.angle_alpha   90.00
_cell.angle_beta   90.00
_cell.angle_gamma   90.00
#
_symmetry.space_group_name_H-M   'P 1'
#
loop_
_entity.id
_entity.type
_entity.pdbx_description
1 polymer ?
#
loop_
_entity_poly.entity_id
_entity_poly.type
_entity_poly.pdbx_seq_one_letter_code
_entity_poly.pdbx_strand_id
1 'polypeptide(L)'
;MLHEEHQLDDGTGRPRIKPYALEEACTVWEGVLIDKKQESTSTDMPLGTAIHNIEITLGKGGQLARAAGAIVKLIAKEGKSATLKLPSGEVRLISKNCSATVVQVGNVGVNQKSLGRAGSKRWLGKRPVVRGVVMNPVDHPHGGGEGRAPIGRKKPTTPWGYPAHGKRIANASSNMGSNEANLVISKAEMNLQKEFNSVNRKLNIAITRIEKPYGNPNILAEFIAGQLKNRVSFRKAMKKAIELTEQADTKGIQVQIAGRIDGKEIARVEWIREGRVPQQTIRAKIDYCSYTVRTIYGVLGIKIWIFVEGE
;
A
#
# COMPACT_ATOMS: atom_id res chain seq x y z
N MET A 1 -33.49 2.35 -14.41
CA MET A 1 -33.48 3.56 -13.57
C MET A 1 -32.08 3.72 -13.01
N LEU A 2 -31.42 4.78 -13.45
CA LEU A 2 -30.07 5.17 -13.06
C LEU A 2 -30.13 5.65 -11.61
N HIS A 3 -29.48 4.94 -10.68
CA HIS A 3 -29.16 5.52 -9.39
C HIS A 3 -27.93 6.40 -9.58
N GLU A 4 -28.13 7.71 -9.44
CA GLU A 4 -27.06 8.70 -9.44
C GLU A 4 -25.99 8.30 -8.40
N GLU A 5 -24.76 8.15 -8.89
CA GLU A 5 -23.59 7.92 -8.04
C GLU A 5 -23.20 9.25 -7.40
N HIS A 6 -23.78 9.58 -6.24
CA HIS A 6 -23.22 10.65 -5.41
C HIS A 6 -21.82 10.22 -4.94
N GLN A 7 -20.80 10.83 -5.53
CA GLN A 7 -19.42 10.86 -5.04
C GLN A 7 -19.43 11.74 -3.79
N LEU A 8 -18.94 11.24 -2.65
CA LEU A 8 -18.76 12.07 -1.46
C LEU A 8 -17.51 12.93 -1.67
N ASP A 9 -17.70 14.18 -2.09
CA ASP A 9 -16.62 15.14 -2.34
C ASP A 9 -16.14 15.74 -1.02
N ASP A 10 -14.90 15.43 -0.64
CA ASP A 10 -14.12 16.14 0.38
C ASP A 10 -13.28 17.28 -0.24
N GLY A 11 -13.64 17.75 -1.44
CA GLY A 11 -12.93 18.79 -2.20
C GLY A 11 -11.55 18.36 -2.72
N THR A 12 -11.11 17.13 -2.43
CA THR A 12 -9.79 16.60 -2.82
C THR A 12 -9.85 15.52 -3.90
N GLY A 13 -11.04 15.17 -4.38
CA GLY A 13 -11.26 14.24 -5.50
C GLY A 13 -10.80 12.81 -5.25
N ARG A 14 -10.62 12.38 -3.99
CA ARG A 14 -10.12 11.04 -3.66
C ARG A 14 -11.28 10.03 -3.56
N PRO A 15 -11.25 8.91 -4.31
CA PRO A 15 -12.30 7.89 -4.22
C PRO A 15 -12.22 7.14 -2.87
N ARG A 16 -13.35 7.07 -2.15
CA ARG A 16 -13.51 6.34 -0.87
C ARG A 16 -14.56 5.23 -0.99
N ILE A 17 -14.47 4.22 -0.12
CA ILE A 17 -15.47 3.15 -0.02
C ILE A 17 -16.79 3.76 0.50
N LYS A 18 -17.89 3.51 -0.21
CA LYS A 18 -19.23 3.95 0.21
C LYS A 18 -19.74 3.04 1.34
N PRO A 19 -20.19 3.57 2.49
CA PRO A 19 -20.81 2.74 3.52
C PRO A 19 -22.22 2.32 3.12
N TYR A 20 -22.82 1.45 3.93
CA TYR A 20 -24.25 1.18 3.88
C TYR A 20 -25.05 2.43 4.32
N ALA A 21 -26.22 2.62 3.70
CA ALA A 21 -27.01 3.85 3.69
C ALA A 21 -27.00 4.62 5.04
N LEU A 22 -26.65 5.90 4.98
CA LEU A 22 -27.03 6.88 5.99
C LEU A 22 -28.32 7.52 5.48
N GLU A 23 -29.44 6.85 5.72
CA GLU A 23 -30.72 7.57 5.79
C GLU A 23 -30.76 8.33 7.11
N GLU A 24 -31.34 9.52 7.04
CA GLU A 24 -31.45 10.56 8.05
C GLU A 24 -31.70 10.02 9.47
N ALA A 25 -30.75 10.28 10.39
CA ALA A 25 -31.00 10.24 11.82
C ALA A 25 -30.00 11.16 12.54
N CYS A 26 -30.34 12.45 12.58
CA CYS A 26 -29.78 13.39 13.53
C CYS A 26 -30.75 13.44 14.73
N THR A 27 -30.26 13.20 15.97
CA THR A 27 -30.47 14.01 17.20
C THR A 27 -30.32 13.20 18.52
N VAL A 28 -29.62 13.84 19.48
CA VAL A 28 -29.47 13.60 20.94
C VAL A 28 -28.62 12.36 21.31
N TRP A 29 -27.50 12.44 22.05
CA TRP A 29 -27.27 13.03 23.37
C TRP A 29 -26.01 13.92 23.46
N GLU A 30 -26.04 14.85 24.41
CA GLU A 30 -25.01 15.86 24.71
C GLU A 30 -23.58 15.31 24.71
N GLY A 31 -22.69 15.98 23.96
CA GLY A 31 -21.27 15.98 24.28
C GLY A 31 -20.27 15.51 23.22
N VAL A 32 -20.63 15.14 22.00
CA VAL A 32 -19.67 15.11 20.87
C VAL A 32 -20.40 15.34 19.54
N LEU A 33 -20.19 16.51 18.95
CA LEU A 33 -20.66 16.84 17.61
C LEU A 33 -19.77 16.10 16.60
N ILE A 34 -20.11 14.88 16.21
CA ILE A 34 -19.42 14.13 15.15
C ILE A 34 -20.13 14.36 13.81
N ASP A 35 -20.16 15.62 13.39
CA ASP A 35 -20.43 15.98 11.99
C ASP A 35 -19.17 15.72 11.17
N LYS A 36 -18.99 14.45 10.83
CA LYS A 36 -18.25 13.90 9.69
C LYS A 36 -18.05 12.43 9.96
N LYS A 37 -18.33 11.61 8.97
CA LYS A 37 -17.95 10.20 8.85
C LYS A 37 -16.44 10.04 9.11
N GLN A 38 -16.04 9.94 10.37
CA GLN A 38 -14.66 10.07 10.82
C GLN A 38 -13.94 8.73 10.71
N GLU A 39 -12.77 8.78 10.09
CA GLU A 39 -11.75 7.75 10.18
C GLU A 39 -11.15 7.85 11.59
N SER A 40 -11.22 6.77 12.37
CA SER A 40 -10.84 6.79 13.79
C SER A 40 -9.85 5.68 14.10
N THR A 41 -9.01 5.90 15.11
CA THR A 41 -8.09 4.86 15.56
C THR A 41 -8.85 3.82 16.38
N SER A 42 -8.33 2.59 16.42
CA SER A 42 -8.91 1.54 17.25
C SER A 42 -8.90 1.88 18.75
N THR A 43 -8.13 2.87 19.20
CA THR A 43 -8.15 3.37 20.58
C THR A 43 -9.46 4.07 20.95
N ASP A 44 -10.10 4.77 20.01
CA ASP A 44 -11.20 5.69 20.34
C ASP A 44 -12.60 5.02 20.23
N MET A 45 -12.71 3.91 19.48
CA MET A 45 -14.01 3.26 19.23
C MET A 45 -14.54 2.43 20.40
N PRO A 46 -15.83 2.46 20.79
CA PRO A 46 -16.33 1.58 21.84
C PRO A 46 -16.23 0.08 21.48
N LEU A 47 -16.19 -0.80 22.48
CA LEU A 47 -16.27 -2.25 22.24
C LEU A 47 -17.62 -2.60 21.59
N GLY A 48 -17.63 -3.62 20.73
CA GLY A 48 -18.82 -4.04 19.98
C GLY A 48 -19.10 -3.25 18.70
N THR A 49 -18.32 -2.20 18.41
CA THR A 49 -18.49 -1.37 17.22
C THR A 49 -18.35 -2.17 15.92
N ALA A 50 -19.20 -1.83 14.95
CA ALA A 50 -19.13 -2.31 13.57
C ALA A 50 -18.16 -1.46 12.74
N ILE A 51 -17.15 -2.11 12.17
CA ILE A 51 -16.01 -1.46 11.55
C ILE A 51 -15.75 -2.08 10.16
N HIS A 52 -15.25 -1.29 9.22
CA HIS A 52 -14.74 -1.72 7.92
C HIS A 52 -13.45 -0.99 7.55
N ASN A 53 -12.82 -1.38 6.44
CA ASN A 53 -11.60 -0.75 5.90
C ASN A 53 -10.44 -0.65 6.92
N ILE A 54 -10.08 -1.78 7.53
CA ILE A 54 -9.13 -1.83 8.66
C ILE A 54 -7.69 -1.95 8.18
N GLU A 55 -6.79 -1.16 8.76
CA GLU A 55 -5.35 -1.29 8.55
C GLU A 55 -4.77 -2.49 9.32
N ILE A 56 -3.92 -3.31 8.68
CA ILE A 56 -3.16 -4.37 9.37
C ILE A 56 -1.88 -3.80 9.99
N THR A 57 -1.24 -2.90 9.26
CA THR A 57 -0.02 -2.19 9.66
C THR A 57 -0.27 -0.70 9.51
N LEU A 58 0.12 0.06 10.54
CA LEU A 58 -0.07 1.50 10.61
C LEU A 58 0.41 2.20 9.32
N GLY A 59 -0.45 3.03 8.73
CA GLY A 59 -0.10 3.89 7.60
C GLY A 59 -0.02 3.21 6.24
N LYS A 60 -0.34 1.90 6.14
CA LYS A 60 -0.45 1.21 4.84
C LYS A 60 -1.87 1.26 4.24
N GLY A 61 -2.79 2.01 4.87
CA GLY A 61 -4.18 2.09 4.46
C GLY A 61 -4.97 0.83 4.77
N GLY A 62 -6.29 0.94 4.65
CA GLY A 62 -7.21 -0.15 4.94
C GLY A 62 -7.03 -1.33 3.98
N GLN A 63 -6.83 -2.52 4.55
CA GLN A 63 -6.58 -3.76 3.82
C GLN A 63 -7.70 -4.78 4.04
N LEU A 64 -8.26 -4.81 5.25
CA LEU A 64 -9.29 -5.76 5.64
C LEU A 64 -10.69 -5.17 5.48
N ALA A 65 -11.67 -6.07 5.25
CA ALA A 65 -13.09 -5.75 5.19
C ALA A 65 -13.44 -4.61 4.22
N ARG A 66 -13.00 -4.74 2.95
CA ARG A 66 -13.30 -3.79 1.86
C ARG A 66 -14.41 -4.26 0.91
N ALA A 67 -14.79 -5.53 1.00
CA ALA A 67 -15.80 -6.10 0.14
C ALA A 67 -17.19 -5.53 0.47
N ALA A 68 -18.09 -5.54 -0.52
CA ALA A 68 -19.47 -5.09 -0.35
C ALA A 68 -20.14 -5.82 0.84
N GLY A 69 -20.81 -5.06 1.70
CA GLY A 69 -21.43 -5.58 2.91
C GLY A 69 -20.48 -6.12 4.00
N ALA A 70 -19.16 -5.99 3.85
CA ALA A 70 -18.22 -6.45 4.86
C ALA A 70 -18.37 -5.68 6.18
N ILE A 71 -18.31 -6.43 7.28
CA ILE A 71 -18.40 -5.92 8.64
C ILE A 71 -17.41 -6.69 9.52
N VAL A 72 -16.73 -5.97 10.40
CA VAL A 72 -15.85 -6.50 11.44
C VAL A 72 -16.35 -5.99 12.77
N LYS A 73 -16.36 -6.85 13.79
CA LYS A 73 -16.73 -6.44 15.14
C LYS A 73 -15.49 -6.32 16.01
N LEU A 74 -15.38 -5.22 16.75
CA LEU A 74 -14.36 -5.04 17.79
C LEU A 74 -14.79 -5.78 19.05
N ILE A 75 -14.08 -6.84 19.44
CA ILE A 75 -14.44 -7.65 20.60
C ILE A 75 -13.83 -7.06 21.87
N ALA A 76 -12.53 -6.85 21.87
CA ALA A 76 -11.77 -6.47 23.05
C ALA A 76 -10.59 -5.58 22.67
N LYS A 77 -10.11 -4.80 23.64
CA LYS A 77 -8.93 -3.95 23.53
C LYS A 77 -8.00 -4.25 24.70
N GLU A 78 -6.89 -4.92 24.45
CA GLU A 78 -5.97 -5.37 25.49
C GLU A 78 -4.54 -4.90 25.21
N GLY A 79 -3.91 -4.24 26.18
CA GLY A 79 -2.53 -3.74 26.04
C GLY A 79 -2.33 -2.84 24.81
N LYS A 80 -1.45 -3.23 23.89
CA LYS A 80 -1.15 -2.52 22.63
C LYS A 80 -1.96 -3.03 21.43
N SER A 81 -2.83 -4.01 21.63
CA SER A 81 -3.55 -4.70 20.56
C SER A 81 -5.07 -4.68 20.75
N ALA A 82 -5.80 -4.77 19.65
CA ALA A 82 -7.24 -4.88 19.58
C ALA A 82 -7.59 -6.23 18.95
N THR A 83 -8.56 -6.92 19.55
CA THR A 83 -9.07 -8.20 19.10
C THR A 83 -10.30 -7.98 18.25
N LEU A 84 -10.23 -8.37 16.98
CA LEU A 84 -11.26 -8.15 15.98
C LEU A 84 -11.84 -9.48 15.51
N LYS A 85 -13.15 -9.53 15.28
CA LYS A 85 -13.83 -10.64 14.60
C LYS A 85 -14.05 -10.31 13.13
N LEU A 86 -13.30 -10.97 12.26
CA LEU A 86 -13.36 -10.79 10.81
C LEU A 86 -14.66 -11.36 10.21
N PRO A 87 -15.06 -10.92 8.99
CA PRO A 87 -16.20 -11.50 8.28
C PRO A 87 -16.03 -12.99 7.95
N SER A 88 -14.80 -13.50 7.94
CA SER A 88 -14.50 -14.95 7.84
C SER A 88 -14.86 -15.74 9.09
N GLY A 89 -15.19 -15.07 10.21
CA GLY A 89 -15.35 -15.67 11.53
C GLY A 89 -14.04 -15.79 12.32
N GLU A 90 -12.89 -15.56 11.67
CA GLU A 90 -11.57 -15.57 12.30
C GLU A 90 -11.45 -14.42 13.31
N VAL A 91 -10.89 -14.72 14.48
CA VAL A 91 -10.53 -13.73 15.49
C VAL A 91 -9.07 -13.38 15.33
N ARG A 92 -8.76 -12.10 15.14
CA ARG A 92 -7.40 -11.63 14.84
C ARG A 92 -7.02 -10.43 15.69
N LEU A 93 -5.78 -10.43 16.16
CA LEU A 93 -5.15 -9.31 16.87
C LEU A 93 -4.56 -8.31 15.86
N ILE A 94 -4.85 -7.03 16.07
CA ILE A 94 -4.31 -5.90 15.30
C ILE A 94 -3.80 -4.83 16.28
N SER A 95 -2.86 -3.98 15.89
CA SER A 95 -2.42 -2.86 16.73
C SER A 95 -3.56 -1.88 17.00
N LYS A 96 -3.65 -1.35 18.23
CA LYS A 96 -4.66 -0.32 18.58
C LYS A 96 -4.50 0.98 17.79
N ASN A 97 -3.28 1.26 17.32
CA ASN A 97 -2.97 2.48 16.59
C ASN A 97 -3.46 2.44 15.14
N CYS A 98 -3.84 1.27 14.62
CA CYS A 98 -4.34 1.13 13.26
C CYS A 98 -5.68 1.84 13.09
N SER A 99 -5.80 2.57 11.98
CA SER A 99 -7.03 3.28 11.63
C SER A 99 -8.09 2.33 11.09
N ALA A 100 -9.35 2.69 11.29
CA ALA A 100 -10.47 2.03 10.67
C ALA A 100 -11.66 2.97 10.50
N THR A 101 -12.60 2.56 9.67
CA THR A 101 -13.84 3.33 9.43
C THR A 101 -14.99 2.66 10.15
N VAL A 102 -15.66 3.40 11.03
CA VAL A 102 -16.91 2.96 11.67
C VAL A 102 -17.98 2.85 10.59
N VAL A 103 -18.91 1.89 10.73
CA VAL A 103 -20.00 1.52 9.80
C VAL A 103 -19.66 0.27 8.96
N GLN A 104 -20.68 -0.31 8.32
CA GLN A 104 -20.58 -1.42 7.36
C GLN A 104 -20.34 -0.92 5.94
N VAL A 105 -19.65 -1.70 5.09
CA VAL A 105 -19.52 -1.38 3.66
C VAL A 105 -20.88 -1.45 2.96
N GLY A 106 -21.16 -0.51 2.04
CA GLY A 106 -22.41 -0.45 1.30
C GLY A 106 -22.64 -1.61 0.34
N ASN A 107 -23.78 -1.56 -0.36
CA ASN A 107 -24.16 -2.55 -1.37
C ASN A 107 -24.26 -4.00 -0.83
N VAL A 108 -24.91 -4.18 0.32
CA VAL A 108 -25.10 -5.48 0.99
C VAL A 108 -25.84 -6.49 0.10
N GLY A 109 -26.80 -6.02 -0.70
CA GLY A 109 -27.61 -6.85 -1.60
C GLY A 109 -26.91 -7.32 -2.88
N VAL A 110 -25.59 -7.09 -3.04
CA VAL A 110 -24.89 -7.48 -4.28
C VAL A 110 -24.99 -8.98 -4.57
N ASN A 111 -25.04 -9.81 -3.53
CA ASN A 111 -25.12 -11.27 -3.66
C ASN A 111 -26.50 -11.78 -4.06
N GLN A 112 -27.54 -10.96 -3.94
CA GLN A 112 -28.90 -11.32 -4.36
C GLN A 112 -29.08 -11.22 -5.89
N LYS A 113 -28.15 -10.57 -6.59
CA LYS A 113 -28.21 -10.40 -8.05
C LYS A 113 -27.73 -11.66 -8.76
N SER A 114 -28.62 -12.30 -9.53
CA SER A 114 -28.23 -13.33 -10.49
C SER A 114 -27.76 -12.70 -11.79
N LEU A 115 -26.67 -13.22 -12.38
CA LEU A 115 -26.14 -12.73 -13.65
C LEU A 115 -27.01 -13.11 -14.87
N GLY A 116 -27.91 -14.08 -14.71
CA GLY A 116 -28.92 -14.49 -15.71
C GLY A 116 -28.36 -15.16 -16.97
N ARG A 117 -27.45 -14.51 -17.70
CA ARG A 117 -26.88 -14.97 -18.97
C ARG A 117 -25.39 -15.25 -18.86
N ALA A 118 -24.91 -16.23 -19.61
CA ALA A 118 -23.47 -16.59 -19.65
C ALA A 118 -22.58 -15.41 -20.11
N GLY A 119 -23.07 -14.58 -21.04
CA GLY A 119 -22.34 -13.40 -21.55
C GLY A 119 -22.00 -12.37 -20.46
N SER A 120 -22.87 -12.20 -19.46
CA SER A 120 -22.66 -11.24 -18.37
C SER A 120 -21.43 -11.59 -17.51
N LYS A 121 -21.02 -12.87 -17.43
CA LYS A 121 -19.75 -13.26 -16.79
C LYS A 121 -18.54 -12.74 -17.57
N ARG A 122 -18.62 -12.67 -18.90
CA ARG A 122 -17.52 -12.16 -19.74
C ARG A 122 -17.35 -10.65 -19.59
N TRP A 123 -18.43 -9.90 -19.39
CA TRP A 123 -18.36 -8.46 -19.09
C TRP A 123 -17.61 -8.17 -17.78
N LEU A 124 -17.58 -9.11 -16.84
CA LEU A 124 -16.77 -9.03 -15.61
C LEU A 124 -15.31 -9.50 -15.81
N GLY A 125 -14.87 -9.75 -17.04
CA GLY A 125 -13.51 -10.23 -17.34
C GLY A 125 -13.25 -11.70 -17.00
N LYS A 126 -14.29 -12.49 -16.68
CA LYS A 126 -14.14 -13.92 -16.34
C LYS A 126 -14.36 -14.80 -17.57
N ARG A 127 -13.33 -15.57 -17.93
CA ARG A 127 -13.35 -16.54 -19.04
C ARG A 127 -14.02 -17.87 -18.60
N PRO A 128 -14.58 -18.65 -19.55
CA PRO A 128 -15.09 -19.99 -19.24
C PRO A 128 -13.97 -20.89 -18.70
N VAL A 129 -14.30 -21.74 -17.72
CA VAL A 129 -13.39 -22.71 -17.11
C VAL A 129 -13.88 -24.11 -17.44
N VAL A 130 -13.00 -24.96 -17.96
CA VAL A 130 -13.30 -26.35 -18.31
C VAL A 130 -13.05 -27.25 -17.08
N ARG A 131 -13.93 -28.23 -16.85
CA ARG A 131 -13.76 -29.20 -15.75
C ARG A 131 -12.62 -30.16 -16.09
N GLY A 132 -11.74 -30.44 -15.11
CA GLY A 132 -10.59 -31.34 -15.30
C GLY A 132 -10.94 -32.77 -15.75
N VAL A 133 -12.14 -33.26 -15.40
CA VAL A 133 -12.63 -34.60 -15.81
C VAL A 133 -12.87 -34.71 -17.33
N VAL A 134 -13.08 -33.59 -18.02
CA VAL A 134 -13.36 -33.56 -19.47
C VAL A 134 -12.05 -33.52 -20.27
N MET A 135 -10.92 -33.26 -19.61
CA MET A 135 -9.63 -33.07 -20.26
C MET A 135 -8.95 -34.41 -20.55
N ASN A 136 -7.84 -34.38 -21.29
CA ASN A 136 -7.01 -35.57 -21.48
C ASN A 136 -6.19 -35.88 -20.21
N PRO A 137 -5.74 -37.14 -20.01
CA PRO A 137 -4.89 -37.51 -18.87
C PRO A 137 -3.62 -36.68 -18.69
N VAL A 138 -3.07 -36.16 -19.80
CA VAL A 138 -1.88 -35.30 -19.80
C VAL A 138 -2.16 -33.89 -19.24
N ASP A 139 -3.37 -33.38 -19.45
CA ASP A 139 -3.76 -32.01 -19.12
C ASP A 139 -4.24 -31.89 -17.67
N HIS A 140 -4.91 -32.94 -17.16
CA HIS A 140 -5.43 -32.96 -15.80
C HIS A 140 -5.33 -34.36 -15.18
N PRO A 141 -4.99 -34.47 -13.88
CA PRO A 141 -4.97 -35.76 -13.18
C PRO A 141 -6.30 -36.53 -13.08
N HIS A 142 -7.40 -35.93 -13.56
CA HIS A 142 -8.74 -36.53 -13.61
C HIS A 142 -9.20 -36.79 -15.04
N GLY A 143 -8.36 -36.46 -16.02
CA GLY A 143 -8.71 -36.55 -17.43
C GLY A 143 -8.64 -37.98 -17.96
N GLY A 144 -9.33 -38.21 -19.06
CA GLY A 144 -9.46 -39.51 -19.73
C GLY A 144 -10.54 -40.43 -19.15
N GLY A 145 -10.51 -41.69 -19.61
CA GLY A 145 -11.56 -42.69 -19.38
C GLY A 145 -12.60 -42.71 -20.51
N GLU A 146 -13.27 -43.86 -20.66
CA GLU A 146 -14.36 -44.00 -21.64
C GLU A 146 -15.64 -43.34 -21.13
N GLY A 147 -16.24 -42.49 -21.96
CA GLY A 147 -17.48 -41.79 -21.61
C GLY A 147 -17.32 -40.81 -20.45
N ARG A 148 -18.25 -40.85 -19.49
CA ARG A 148 -18.21 -39.99 -18.29
C ARG A 148 -17.52 -40.73 -17.15
N ALA A 149 -16.22 -40.45 -16.96
CA ALA A 149 -15.44 -41.06 -15.90
C ALA A 149 -15.70 -40.45 -14.50
N PRO A 150 -15.71 -41.26 -13.43
CA PRO A 150 -15.55 -40.75 -12.06
C PRO A 150 -14.10 -40.29 -11.83
N ILE A 151 -13.82 -39.66 -10.68
CA ILE A 151 -12.49 -39.08 -10.36
C ILE A 151 -11.35 -40.11 -10.43
N GLY A 152 -11.62 -41.40 -10.16
CA GLY A 152 -10.64 -42.49 -10.27
C GLY A 152 -9.46 -42.44 -9.28
N ARG A 153 -9.44 -41.47 -8.36
CA ARG A 153 -8.38 -41.26 -7.35
C ARG A 153 -8.97 -41.18 -5.94
N LYS A 154 -8.15 -41.53 -4.94
CA LYS A 154 -8.54 -41.48 -3.50
C LYS A 154 -8.98 -40.09 -3.04
N LYS A 155 -8.43 -39.02 -3.61
CA LYS A 155 -8.79 -37.63 -3.30
C LYS A 155 -8.86 -36.81 -4.59
N PRO A 156 -9.78 -35.84 -4.71
CA PRO A 156 -9.76 -34.88 -5.80
C PRO A 156 -8.47 -34.05 -5.77
N THR A 157 -7.82 -33.91 -6.92
CA THR A 157 -6.58 -33.17 -7.08
C THR A 157 -6.73 -31.93 -7.94
N THR A 158 -5.89 -30.93 -7.67
CA THR A 158 -5.67 -29.77 -8.54
C THR A 158 -5.02 -30.19 -9.86
N PRO A 159 -4.98 -29.34 -10.90
CA PRO A 159 -4.24 -29.61 -12.14
C PRO A 159 -2.78 -30.01 -11.91
N TRP A 160 -2.15 -29.49 -10.85
CA TRP A 160 -0.76 -29.80 -10.47
C TRP A 160 -0.61 -31.00 -9.51
N GLY A 161 -1.65 -31.80 -9.30
CA GLY A 161 -1.58 -33.03 -8.51
C GLY A 161 -1.71 -32.89 -6.99
N TYR A 162 -1.76 -31.67 -6.44
CA TYR A 162 -2.04 -31.47 -5.01
C TYR A 162 -3.49 -31.81 -4.63
N PRO A 163 -3.77 -32.30 -3.41
CA PRO A 163 -5.14 -32.49 -2.94
C PRO A 163 -5.93 -31.17 -2.93
N ALA A 164 -7.08 -31.14 -3.59
CA ALA A 164 -7.93 -29.94 -3.71
C ALA A 164 -8.78 -29.68 -2.46
N HIS A 165 -9.03 -30.72 -1.66
CA HIS A 165 -9.90 -30.64 -0.47
C HIS A 165 -9.13 -31.07 0.78
N GLY A 166 -9.40 -30.39 1.90
CA GLY A 166 -8.95 -30.78 3.24
C GLY A 166 -7.46 -30.55 3.57
N LYS A 167 -6.62 -30.16 2.59
CA LYS A 167 -5.23 -29.80 2.86
C LYS A 167 -5.13 -28.34 3.29
N ARG A 168 -4.65 -28.06 4.51
CA ARG A 168 -4.30 -26.70 4.95
C ARG A 168 -3.05 -26.24 4.19
N ILE A 169 -3.16 -25.15 3.43
CA ILE A 169 -2.07 -24.60 2.59
C ILE A 169 -1.31 -23.47 3.33
N ALA A 170 -1.79 -23.03 4.49
CA ALA A 170 -1.10 -22.03 5.30
C ALA A 170 0.25 -22.57 5.78
N ASN A 171 1.33 -21.85 5.48
CA ASN A 171 2.68 -22.16 5.97
C ASN A 171 2.71 -22.06 7.49
N ALA A 172 3.23 -23.08 8.16
CA ALA A 172 3.29 -23.14 9.63
C ALA A 172 4.27 -22.11 10.26
N SER A 173 5.20 -21.58 9.46
CA SER A 173 6.30 -20.71 9.90
C SER A 173 5.96 -19.22 10.03
N SER A 174 4.72 -18.80 9.80
CA SER A 174 4.33 -17.38 9.88
C SER A 174 3.92 -16.87 11.28
N ASN A 175 4.05 -17.70 12.32
CA ASN A 175 3.77 -17.34 13.72
C ASN A 175 5.02 -17.35 14.61
N MET A 176 6.13 -16.73 14.17
CA MET A 176 7.23 -16.36 15.08
C MET A 176 7.20 -14.85 15.30
N GLY A 177 6.67 -14.46 16.46
CA GLY A 177 6.52 -13.08 16.90
C GLY A 177 7.86 -12.43 17.22
N SER A 178 8.04 -11.26 16.62
CA SER A 178 9.05 -10.24 16.82
C SER A 178 9.16 -9.74 18.29
N ASN A 179 9.88 -10.46 19.16
CA ASN A 179 10.07 -10.03 20.56
C ASN A 179 11.52 -9.70 20.95
N GLU A 180 12.54 -10.06 20.17
CA GLU A 180 13.93 -9.71 20.51
C GLU A 180 14.37 -8.35 19.93
N ALA A 181 13.89 -7.97 18.74
CA ALA A 181 14.25 -6.69 18.12
C ALA A 181 13.68 -5.46 18.88
N ASN A 182 12.52 -5.60 19.52
CA ASN A 182 11.85 -4.49 20.21
C ASN A 182 12.49 -4.15 21.58
N LEU A 183 13.20 -5.11 22.20
CA LEU A 183 13.83 -4.90 23.50
C LEU A 183 15.10 -4.04 23.37
N VAL A 184 15.85 -4.22 22.28
CA VAL A 184 17.10 -3.48 22.00
C VAL A 184 16.82 -2.01 21.68
N ILE A 185 15.77 -1.74 20.90
CA ILE A 185 15.39 -0.39 20.48
C ILE A 185 14.93 0.46 21.69
N SER A 186 14.11 -0.10 22.58
CA SER A 186 13.63 0.62 23.78
C SER A 186 14.76 0.99 24.76
N LYS A 187 15.82 0.16 24.81
CA LYS A 187 16.97 0.37 25.69
C LYS A 187 17.90 1.46 25.16
N ALA A 188 17.97 1.64 23.85
CA ALA A 188 18.72 2.71 23.20
C ALA A 188 18.03 4.08 23.36
N GLU A 189 16.70 4.13 23.22
CA GLU A 189 15.91 5.36 23.39
C GLU A 189 16.02 5.94 24.81
N MET A 190 16.02 5.08 25.84
CA MET A 190 16.16 5.52 27.24
C MET A 190 17.53 6.09 27.61
N ASN A 191 18.60 5.67 26.91
CA ASN A 191 19.95 6.20 27.14
C ASN A 191 20.11 7.60 26.51
N LEU A 192 19.57 7.79 25.31
CA LEU A 192 19.58 9.09 24.63
C LEU A 192 18.73 10.13 25.37
N GLN A 193 17.63 9.75 26.03
CA GLN A 193 16.82 10.69 26.79
C GLN A 193 17.55 11.25 28.04
N LYS A 194 18.46 10.47 28.65
CA LYS A 194 19.17 10.84 29.89
C LYS A 194 20.29 11.85 29.67
N GLU A 195 20.98 11.78 28.53
CA GLU A 195 22.07 12.72 28.21
C GLU A 195 21.56 14.12 27.83
N PHE A 196 20.28 14.25 27.46
CA PHE A 196 19.76 15.48 26.86
C PHE A 196 19.09 16.48 27.81
N ASN A 197 18.93 16.17 29.10
CA ASN A 197 18.17 16.99 30.07
C ASN A 197 19.01 17.99 30.91
N SER A 198 20.26 18.30 30.57
CA SER A 198 21.10 19.17 31.42
C SER A 198 21.11 20.68 31.09
N VAL A 199 20.53 21.15 29.98
CA VAL A 199 20.52 22.61 29.70
C VAL A 199 19.18 23.06 29.11
N ASN A 200 18.53 23.94 29.86
CA ASN A 200 17.20 24.49 29.60
C ASN A 200 17.20 25.39 28.35
N ARG A 201 16.35 25.02 27.37
CA ARG A 201 16.15 25.53 25.99
C ARG A 201 17.12 24.98 24.94
N LYS A 202 16.64 24.01 24.14
CA LYS A 202 17.41 23.27 23.13
C LYS A 202 16.91 23.54 21.70
N LEU A 203 17.70 24.31 20.93
CA LEU A 203 17.65 24.27 19.47
C LEU A 203 18.48 23.08 19.01
N ASN A 204 17.81 22.00 18.58
CA ASN A 204 18.50 20.82 18.04
C ASN A 204 18.87 21.07 16.58
N ILE A 205 20.00 21.73 16.37
CA ILE A 205 20.66 21.77 15.05
C ILE A 205 21.49 20.48 14.96
N ALA A 206 20.93 19.45 14.33
CA ALA A 206 21.63 18.18 14.09
C ALA A 206 22.49 18.31 12.82
N ILE A 207 23.79 18.53 12.99
CA ILE A 207 24.75 18.46 11.89
C ILE A 207 25.11 16.98 11.70
N THR A 208 24.41 16.32 10.79
CA THR A 208 24.71 14.93 10.42
C THR A 208 25.82 14.92 9.37
N ARG A 209 26.99 14.36 9.70
CA ARG A 209 28.04 14.12 8.71
C ARG A 209 27.61 12.94 7.83
N ILE A 210 27.33 13.21 6.56
CA ILE A 210 26.93 12.18 5.60
C ILE A 210 28.21 11.63 4.97
N GLU A 211 28.48 10.34 5.15
CA GLU A 211 29.68 9.67 4.62
C GLU A 211 29.71 9.66 3.09
N LYS A 212 28.54 9.46 2.45
CA LYS A 212 28.36 9.44 0.99
C LYS A 212 27.31 10.47 0.55
N PRO A 213 27.69 11.74 0.30
CA PRO A 213 26.73 12.81 0.02
C PRO A 213 25.94 12.56 -1.28
N TYR A 214 26.60 12.02 -2.30
CA TYR A 214 25.97 11.72 -3.59
C TYR A 214 25.04 10.49 -3.57
N GLY A 215 25.04 9.71 -2.47
CA GLY A 215 24.04 8.65 -2.27
C GLY A 215 22.68 9.18 -1.81
N ASN A 216 22.58 10.45 -1.40
CA ASN A 216 21.33 11.04 -0.92
C ASN A 216 20.62 11.79 -2.06
N PRO A 217 19.33 11.46 -2.36
CA PRO A 217 18.63 12.06 -3.48
C PRO A 217 18.35 13.56 -3.29
N ASN A 218 18.30 14.08 -2.05
CA ASN A 218 18.10 15.51 -1.81
C ASN A 218 19.32 16.35 -2.23
N ILE A 219 20.51 15.89 -1.87
CA ILE A 219 21.78 16.57 -2.22
C ILE A 219 21.96 16.53 -3.75
N LEU A 220 21.66 15.40 -4.36
CA LEU A 220 21.75 15.25 -5.82
C LEU A 220 20.73 16.15 -6.55
N ALA A 221 19.53 16.31 -5.99
CA ALA A 221 18.51 17.20 -6.57
C ALA A 221 18.94 18.67 -6.49
N GLU A 222 19.55 19.10 -5.38
CA GLU A 222 20.12 20.45 -5.25
C GLU A 222 21.27 20.67 -6.23
N PHE A 223 22.13 19.66 -6.43
CA PHE A 223 23.20 19.72 -7.42
C PHE A 223 22.65 19.94 -8.83
N ILE A 224 21.70 19.12 -9.27
CA ILE A 224 21.07 19.26 -10.60
C ILE A 224 20.36 20.62 -10.72
N ALA A 225 19.68 21.06 -9.66
CA ALA A 225 19.04 22.37 -9.63
C ALA A 225 20.05 23.51 -9.82
N GLY A 226 21.21 23.43 -9.17
CA GLY A 226 22.31 24.37 -9.35
C GLY A 226 22.83 24.38 -10.79
N GLN A 227 23.01 23.21 -11.41
CA GLN A 227 23.44 23.10 -12.81
C GLN A 227 22.44 23.73 -13.78
N LEU A 228 21.13 23.51 -13.57
CA LEU A 228 20.07 24.08 -14.40
C LEU A 228 19.94 25.60 -14.23
N LYS A 229 20.13 26.14 -13.02
CA LYS A 229 20.21 27.59 -12.79
C LYS A 229 21.41 28.21 -13.51
N ASN A 230 22.53 27.50 -13.53
CA ASN A 230 23.76 27.90 -14.22
C ASN A 230 23.75 27.62 -15.74
N ARG A 231 22.58 27.30 -16.32
CA ARG A 231 22.36 27.07 -17.76
C ARG A 231 23.15 25.92 -18.38
N VAL A 232 23.56 24.94 -17.58
CA VAL A 232 24.11 23.69 -18.11
C VAL A 232 22.99 22.89 -18.76
N SER A 233 23.23 22.30 -19.93
CA SER A 233 22.22 21.50 -20.60
C SER A 233 21.79 20.34 -19.70
N PHE A 234 20.48 20.12 -19.61
CA PHE A 234 19.91 19.17 -18.67
C PHE A 234 20.45 17.73 -18.89
N ARG A 235 20.79 17.35 -20.13
CA ARG A 235 21.48 16.08 -20.44
C ARG A 235 22.85 15.97 -19.79
N LYS A 236 23.65 17.05 -19.85
CA LYS A 236 24.97 17.10 -19.19
C LYS A 236 24.82 17.07 -17.67
N ALA A 237 23.83 17.78 -17.13
CA ALA A 237 23.53 17.76 -15.70
C ALA A 237 23.13 16.35 -15.22
N MET A 238 22.27 15.64 -15.96
CA MET A 238 21.87 14.27 -15.64
C MET A 238 23.03 13.26 -15.73
N LYS A 239 23.84 13.34 -16.80
CA LYS A 239 25.03 12.47 -16.93
C LYS A 239 26.02 12.68 -15.79
N LYS A 240 26.28 13.93 -15.43
CA LYS A 240 27.17 14.27 -14.31
C LYS A 240 26.61 13.81 -12.97
N ALA A 241 25.29 13.86 -12.79
CA ALA A 241 24.64 13.35 -11.58
C ALA A 241 24.82 11.82 -11.44
N ILE A 242 24.70 11.09 -12.54
CA ILE A 242 24.94 9.64 -12.57
C ILE A 242 26.40 9.33 -12.21
N GLU A 243 27.36 9.98 -12.87
CA GLU A 243 28.80 9.80 -12.63
C GLU A 243 29.16 10.00 -11.14
N LEU A 244 28.58 11.02 -10.50
CA LEU A 244 28.75 11.28 -9.07
C LEU A 244 28.09 10.22 -8.18
N THR A 245 27.02 9.59 -8.64
CA THR A 245 26.30 8.55 -7.89
C THR A 245 26.99 7.20 -8.01
N GLU A 246 27.65 6.91 -9.14
CA GLU A 246 28.49 5.72 -9.31
C GLU A 246 29.64 5.68 -8.29
N GLN A 247 30.26 6.84 -8.02
CA GLN A 247 31.29 6.98 -6.98
C GLN A 247 30.80 6.64 -5.57
N ALA A 248 29.47 6.66 -5.34
CA ALA A 248 28.86 6.34 -4.06
C ALA A 248 28.48 4.85 -3.90
N ASP A 249 28.76 4.00 -4.89
CA ASP A 249 28.48 2.54 -4.91
C ASP A 249 26.98 2.23 -4.72
N THR A 250 26.16 2.74 -5.64
CA THR A 250 24.71 2.49 -5.68
C THR A 250 24.35 1.50 -6.78
N LYS A 251 23.31 0.68 -6.56
CA LYS A 251 22.90 -0.36 -7.52
C LYS A 251 22.18 0.17 -8.76
N GLY A 252 21.58 1.35 -8.64
CA GLY A 252 20.90 2.00 -9.74
C GLY A 252 20.28 3.33 -9.35
N ILE A 253 20.19 4.20 -10.34
CA ILE A 253 19.60 5.53 -10.22
C ILE A 253 18.66 5.78 -11.38
N GLN A 254 17.54 6.44 -11.10
CA GLN A 254 16.67 7.03 -12.10
C GLN A 254 16.52 8.52 -11.81
N VAL A 255 16.75 9.34 -12.83
CA VAL A 255 16.54 10.79 -12.75
C VAL A 255 15.52 11.18 -13.80
N GLN A 256 14.52 11.96 -13.41
CA GLN A 256 13.50 12.50 -14.29
C GLN A 256 13.41 14.01 -14.12
N ILE A 257 13.42 14.73 -15.24
CA ILE A 257 13.17 16.17 -15.30
C ILE A 257 11.90 16.38 -16.12
N ALA A 258 10.94 17.11 -15.57
CA ALA A 258 9.66 17.41 -16.18
C ALA A 258 9.45 18.93 -16.23
N GLY A 259 8.99 19.46 -17.36
CA GLY A 259 8.62 20.87 -17.50
C GLY A 259 8.98 21.43 -18.88
N ARG A 260 9.05 22.76 -18.99
CA ARG A 260 9.45 23.46 -20.23
C ARG A 260 10.97 23.43 -20.40
N ILE A 261 11.50 22.24 -20.65
CA ILE A 261 12.94 22.00 -20.81
C ILE A 261 13.46 22.84 -21.99
N ASP A 262 14.58 23.53 -21.79
CA ASP A 262 15.17 24.51 -22.71
C ASP A 262 14.23 25.65 -23.15
N GLY A 263 13.19 25.95 -22.36
CA GLY A 263 12.24 27.01 -22.69
C GLY A 263 11.34 26.73 -23.88
N LYS A 264 11.23 25.46 -24.29
CA LYS A 264 10.28 25.04 -25.33
C LYS A 264 8.84 25.32 -24.89
N GLU A 265 7.99 25.67 -25.85
CA GLU A 265 6.61 26.06 -25.56
C GLU A 265 5.81 24.95 -24.86
N ILE A 266 6.08 23.70 -25.21
CA ILE A 266 5.40 22.51 -24.69
C ILE A 266 6.26 21.85 -23.62
N ALA A 267 5.67 21.57 -22.45
CA ALA A 267 6.34 20.83 -21.39
C ALA A 267 6.61 19.37 -21.81
N ARG A 268 7.79 18.85 -21.47
CA ARG A 268 8.22 17.49 -21.77
C ARG A 268 8.84 16.85 -20.54
N VAL A 269 8.91 15.53 -20.56
CA VAL A 269 9.53 14.72 -19.52
C VAL A 269 10.70 13.98 -20.14
N GLU A 270 11.90 14.21 -19.61
CA GLU A 270 13.09 13.44 -19.97
C GLU A 270 13.58 12.68 -18.75
N TRP A 271 13.92 11.41 -18.94
CA TRP A 271 14.41 10.56 -17.88
C TRP A 271 15.61 9.76 -18.36
N ILE A 272 16.55 9.54 -17.44
CA ILE A 272 17.70 8.66 -17.64
C ILE A 272 17.72 7.65 -16.50
N ARG A 273 18.17 6.43 -16.80
CA ARG A 273 18.25 5.36 -15.83
C ARG A 273 19.56 4.60 -16.00
N GLU A 274 20.28 4.47 -14.90
CA GLU A 274 21.51 3.69 -14.77
C GLU A 274 21.24 2.51 -13.82
N GLY A 275 21.70 1.30 -14.16
CA GLY A 275 21.62 0.15 -13.26
C GLY A 275 20.20 -0.40 -12.98
N ARG A 276 20.07 -1.14 -11.86
CA ARG A 276 18.85 -1.87 -11.49
C ARG A 276 17.92 -1.01 -10.63
N VAL A 277 16.92 -0.36 -11.23
CA VAL A 277 15.86 0.37 -10.51
C VAL A 277 14.49 -0.33 -10.68
N PRO A 278 14.11 -1.26 -9.79
CA PRO A 278 12.82 -1.93 -9.91
C PRO A 278 11.66 -0.97 -9.64
N GLN A 279 10.78 -0.77 -10.61
CA GLN A 279 9.64 0.15 -10.52
C GLN A 279 8.48 -0.38 -9.64
N GLN A 280 8.49 -1.66 -9.28
CA GLN A 280 7.32 -2.36 -8.71
C GLN A 280 7.64 -3.26 -7.50
N THR A 281 8.88 -3.24 -6.99
CA THR A 281 9.28 -4.13 -5.89
C THR A 281 9.12 -3.44 -4.54
N ILE A 282 8.08 -3.81 -3.78
CA ILE A 282 7.80 -3.27 -2.43
C ILE A 282 8.97 -3.49 -1.43
N ARG A 283 9.86 -4.46 -1.71
CA ARG A 283 11.05 -4.77 -0.89
C ARG A 283 12.28 -3.92 -1.22
N ALA A 284 12.27 -3.18 -2.33
CA ALA A 284 13.41 -2.37 -2.71
C ALA A 284 13.45 -1.10 -1.84
N LYS A 285 14.57 -0.88 -1.12
CA LYS A 285 14.81 0.40 -0.42
C LYS A 285 15.18 1.44 -1.46
N ILE A 286 14.18 2.24 -1.84
CA ILE A 286 14.33 3.29 -2.84
C ILE A 286 14.23 4.63 -2.12
N ASP A 287 15.33 5.37 -2.11
CA ASP A 287 15.34 6.73 -1.60
C ASP A 287 14.83 7.66 -2.72
N TYR A 288 13.79 8.42 -2.41
CA TYR A 288 13.06 9.25 -3.36
C TYR A 288 13.14 10.73 -2.97
N CYS A 289 13.40 11.59 -3.95
CA CYS A 289 13.28 13.05 -3.80
C CYS A 289 12.46 13.64 -4.95
N SER A 290 11.63 14.63 -4.63
CA SER A 290 11.03 15.55 -5.60
C SER A 290 11.49 16.97 -5.29
N TYR A 291 12.06 17.65 -6.28
CA TYR A 291 12.60 18.99 -6.11
C TYR A 291 12.13 19.91 -7.24
N THR A 292 11.62 21.09 -6.90
CA THR A 292 11.16 22.07 -7.88
C THR A 292 12.21 23.16 -8.09
N VAL A 293 12.58 23.40 -9.34
CA VAL A 293 13.56 24.41 -9.72
C VAL A 293 12.87 25.49 -10.52
N ARG A 294 13.00 26.75 -10.08
CA ARG A 294 12.60 27.91 -10.87
C ARG A 294 13.79 28.34 -11.72
N THR A 295 13.62 28.29 -13.04
CA THR A 295 14.57 28.80 -14.03
C THR A 295 13.94 29.99 -14.75
N ILE A 296 14.74 30.71 -15.54
CA ILE A 296 14.24 31.78 -16.43
C ILE A 296 13.18 31.29 -17.42
N TYR A 297 13.23 30.01 -17.80
CA TYR A 297 12.33 29.39 -18.76
C TYR A 297 11.02 28.88 -18.13
N GLY A 298 10.92 28.96 -16.80
CA GLY A 298 9.79 28.48 -16.02
C GLY A 298 10.20 27.46 -14.96
N VAL A 299 9.19 26.77 -14.43
CA VAL A 299 9.36 25.80 -13.36
C VAL A 299 9.66 24.43 -13.95
N LEU A 300 10.75 23.81 -13.48
CA LEU A 300 11.11 22.43 -13.78
C LEU A 300 10.95 21.59 -12.50
N GLY A 301 10.38 20.40 -12.64
CA GLY A 301 10.29 19.39 -11.59
C GLY A 301 11.35 18.32 -11.80
N ILE A 302 12.19 18.10 -10.80
CA ILE A 302 13.18 17.03 -10.76
C ILE A 302 12.66 15.93 -9.84
N LYS A 303 12.72 14.68 -10.27
CA LYS A 303 12.44 13.49 -9.46
C LYS A 303 13.63 12.54 -9.56
N ILE A 304 14.09 12.06 -8.40
CA ILE A 304 15.24 11.16 -8.30
C ILE A 304 14.82 9.94 -7.49
N TRP A 305 15.17 8.77 -8.00
CA TRP A 305 15.06 7.49 -7.31
C TRP A 305 16.45 6.87 -7.23
N ILE A 306 16.95 6.63 -6.03
CA ILE A 306 18.21 5.91 -5.80
C ILE A 306 17.86 4.57 -5.18
N PHE A 307 18.35 3.49 -5.78
CA PHE A 307 18.21 2.15 -5.24
C PHE A 307 19.44 1.78 -4.42
N VAL A 308 19.25 1.63 -3.12
CA VAL A 308 20.28 1.24 -2.16
C VAL A 308 20.08 -0.25 -1.83
N GLU A 309 21.18 -1.01 -1.75
CA GLU A 309 21.12 -2.37 -1.23
C GLU A 309 20.68 -2.33 0.23
N GLY A 310 19.57 -3.00 0.54
CA GLY A 310 19.22 -3.26 1.93
C GLY A 310 20.14 -4.35 2.44
N GLU A 311 20.81 -4.10 3.56
CA GLU A 311 21.23 -5.17 4.48
C GLU A 311 20.01 -5.93 5.00
#